data_AF-T2QXM4-F1
#
_entry.id   AF-T2QXM4-F1
#
_cell.length_a   1.000
_cell.length_b   1.000
_cell.length_c   1.000
_cell.angle_alpha   90.00
_cell.angle_beta   90.00
_cell.angle_gamma   90.00
#
_symmetry.space_group_name_H-M   'P 1'
#
loop_
_entity.id
_entity.type
_entity.pdbx_description
1 polymer ?
#
loop_
_entity_poly.entity_id
_entity_poly.type
_entity_poly.pdbx_seq_one_letter_code
_entity_poly.pdbx_strand_id
1 'polypeptide(L)' 'MPLSLLILALSAFAIGTTEFVIMGLLPDVAADLGVSIPGAGWLVTGY' A
#
# COMPACT_ATOMS: atom_id res chain seq x y z
N MET A 1 -12.75 20.75 -16.03
CA MET A 1 -11.88 20.80 -14.82
C MET A 1 -10.47 21.16 -15.26
N PRO A 2 -9.73 22.01 -14.53
CA PRO A 2 -8.33 22.32 -14.84
C PRO A 2 -7.48 21.05 -14.97
N LEU A 3 -6.60 20.99 -15.97
CA LEU A 3 -5.69 19.84 -16.19
C LEU A 3 -4.81 19.55 -14.97
N SER A 4 -4.39 20.60 -14.26
CA SER A 4 -3.64 20.49 -13.00
C SER A 4 -4.38 19.71 -11.91
N LEU A 5 -5.70 19.87 -11.79
CA LEU A 5 -6.49 19.11 -10.83
C LEU A 5 -6.63 17.64 -11.23
N LEU A 6 -6.69 17.36 -12.54
CA LEU A 6 -6.72 16.00 -13.07
C LEU A 6 -5.41 15.26 -12.78
N ILE A 7 -4.27 15.93 -13.00
CA ILE A 7 -2.94 15.41 -12.65
C ILE A 7 -2.83 15.20 -11.14
N LEU A 8 -3.27 16.16 -10.33
CA LEU A 8 -3.27 16.04 -8.88
C LEU A 8 -4.11 14.85 -8.40
N ALA A 9 -5.31 14.66 -8.98
CA ALA A 9 -6.18 13.54 -8.65
C ALA A 9 -5.54 12.19 -9.04
N LEU A 10 -4.90 12.10 -10.20
CA LEU A 10 -4.15 10.91 -10.63
C LEU A 10 -2.98 10.61 -9.71
N SER A 11 -2.21 11.62 -9.29
CA SER A 11 -1.12 11.45 -8.33
C SER A 11 -1.62 10.97 -6.97
N ALA A 12 -2.68 11.58 -6.45
CA ALA A 12 -3.30 11.16 -5.19
C ALA A 12 -3.83 9.72 -5.26
N PHE A 13 -4.43 9.35 -6.40
CA PHE A 13 -4.90 7.97 -6.65
C PHE A 13 -3.74 6.97 -6.69
N ALA A 14 -2.65 7.30 -7.40
CA ALA A 14 -1.48 6.45 -7.50
C ALA A 14 -0.82 6.23 -6.12
N ILE A 15 -0.65 7.31 -5.35
CA ILE A 15 -0.10 7.25 -3.97
C ILE A 15 -1.01 6.40 -3.07
N GLY A 16 -2.33 6.64 -3.09
CA GLY A 16 -3.26 5.83 -2.31
C GLY A 16 -3.17 4.34 -2.71
N THR A 17 -3.09 4.04 -4.00
CA THR A 17 -2.97 2.65 -4.47
C THR A 17 -1.74 1.95 -3.91
N THR A 18 -0.57 2.61 -3.88
CA THR A 18 0.64 2.00 -3.33
C THR A 18 0.56 1.72 -1.83
N GLU A 19 -0.13 2.57 -1.07
CA GLU A 19 -0.27 2.41 0.39
C GLU A 19 -1.28 1.32 0.76
N PHE A 20 -2.30 1.08 -0.07
CA PHE A 20 -3.33 0.07 0.21
C PHE A 20 -3.04 -1.30 -0.42
N VAL A 21 -2.23 -1.39 -1.48
CA VAL A 21 -1.99 -2.68 -2.16
C VAL A 21 -1.31 -3.70 -1.25
N ILE A 22 -0.45 -3.25 -0.32
CA ILE A 22 0.28 -4.11 0.61
C ILE A 22 -0.65 -4.92 1.50
N MET A 23 -1.83 -4.39 1.85
CA MET A 23 -2.82 -5.08 2.68
C MET A 23 -3.32 -6.37 1.99
N GLY A 24 -3.38 -6.39 0.66
CA GLY A 24 -3.72 -7.58 -0.12
C GLY A 24 -2.57 -8.58 -0.27
N LEU A 25 -1.33 -8.12 -0.13
CA LEU A 25 -0.12 -8.94 -0.25
C LEU A 25 0.42 -9.42 1.11
N LEU A 26 -0.12 -8.92 2.23
CA LEU A 26 0.29 -9.31 3.59
C LEU A 26 0.33 -10.83 3.83
N PRO A 27 -0.62 -11.65 3.33
CA PRO A 27 -0.55 -13.10 3.48
C PRO A 27 0.67 -13.72 2.79
N ASP A 28 0.98 -13.27 1.57
CA ASP A 28 2.13 -13.76 0.80
C ASP A 28 3.45 -13.33 1.46
N VAL A 29 3.53 -12.06 1.89
CA VAL A 29 4.68 -11.53 2.62
C VAL A 29 4.90 -12.28 3.95
N ALA A 30 3.83 -12.58 4.68
CA ALA A 30 3.90 -13.34 5.92
C ALA A 30 4.40 -14.77 5.67
N ALA A 31 3.94 -15.42 4.61
CA ALA A 31 4.38 -16.75 4.20
C ALA A 31 5.87 -16.76 3.82
N ASP A 32 6.31 -15.80 3.02
CA ASP A 32 7.71 -15.69 2.56
C ASP A 32 8.68 -15.40 3.70
N LEU A 33 8.27 -14.58 4.68
CA LEU A 33 9.10 -14.24 5.85
C LEU A 33 8.97 -15.24 7.01
N GLY A 34 8.06 -16.21 6.93
CA GLY A 34 7.80 -17.17 8.01
C GLY A 34 7.25 -16.53 9.29
N VAL A 35 6.54 -15.41 9.18
CA VAL A 35 5.93 -14.70 10.31
C VAL A 35 4.40 -14.81 10.28
N SER A 36 3.73 -14.41 11.35
CA SER A 36 2.26 -14.30 11.33
C SER A 36 1.82 -13.08 10.51
N ILE A 37 0.57 -13.10 10.01
CA ILE A 37 0.00 -11.94 9.29
C ILE A 37 0.06 -10.64 10.13
N PRO A 38 -0.31 -10.63 11.44
CA PRO A 38 -0.10 -9.46 12.28
C PRO A 38 1.38 -9.06 12.42
N GLY A 39 2.30 -10.02 12.35
CA GLY A 39 3.75 -9.79 12.34
C GLY A 39 4.22 -9.08 11.07
N ALA A 40 3.77 -9.51 9.90
CA ALA A 40 4.03 -8.82 8.63
C ALA A 40 3.42 -7.40 8.60
N GLY A 41 2.33 -7.18 9.34
CA GLY A 41 1.70 -5.86 9.50
C GLY A 41 2.61 -4.77 10.08
N TRP A 42 3.69 -5.13 10.79
CA TRP A 42 4.67 -4.15 11.25
C TRP A 42 5.39 -3.41 10.11
N LEU A 43 5.46 -4.00 8.91
CA LEU A 43 6.01 -3.33 7.73
C LEU A 43 5.16 -2.13 7.31
N VAL A 44 3.85 -2.19 7.53
CA VAL A 44 2.92 -1.08 7.27
C VAL A 44 3.08 0.01 8.31
N THR A 45 3.27 -0.35 9.58
CA THR A 45 3.51 0.61 10.67
C THR A 45 4.86 1.34 10.55
N GLY A 46 5.86 0.69 9.95
CA GLY A 46 7.22 1.24 9.80
C GLY A 46 7.42 2.16 8.59
N TYR A 47 6.49 2.15 7.63
CA TYR A 47 6.41 3.13 6.53
C TYR A 47 5.80 4.44 7.05
#